data_AF-A0A151P590-F1
#
_entry.id   AF-A0A151P590-F1
#
_cell.length_a   1.000
_cell.length_b   1.000
_cell.length_c   1.000
_cell.angle_alpha   90.00
_cell.angle_beta   90.00
_cell.angle_gamma   90.00
#
_symmetry.space_group_name_H-M   'P 1'
#
loop_
_entity.id
_entity.type
_entity.pdbx_description
1 polymer ?
#
loop_
_entity_poly.entity_id
_entity_poly.type
_entity_poly.pdbx_seq_one_letter_code
_entity_poly.pdbx_strand_id
1 'polypeptide(L)'
;METYEYPGYRCGPCPPGFQGNGTHCADINECAHANPCFPGSKCINTAPGFRCEPCPRGYKGNLISGVGADYAKASKQVCTDIDECNDGNNGGCDPNSVCTNTMGSYKCGPCKAGFLGNQTVGCAPLKSCSSPTHNPCDINGYCMFERNGDISCACNVGWAGNGNVCGRDTDLDGYPDEPLPCIDNDKHCKQDNCRLTPNSGQEDADNDGIGDQCDDDADGDGIKNVEDNCRLLPNKDQQNSDTDSFGDAWRRM
;
A
#
# COMPACT_ATOMS: atom_id res chain seq x y z
N MET A 1 -45.16 -2.25 84.36
CA MET A 1 -46.61 -2.27 84.04
C MET A 1 -46.99 -0.82 83.81
N GLU A 2 -47.34 -0.33 82.63
CA GLU A 2 -47.79 -0.95 81.38
C GLU A 2 -47.36 -0.04 80.22
N THR A 3 -47.09 -0.67 79.08
CA THR A 3 -46.86 -0.07 77.78
C THR A 3 -48.15 0.59 77.28
N TYR A 4 -48.15 1.91 77.08
CA TYR A 4 -49.17 2.58 76.27
C TYR A 4 -48.62 2.77 74.85
N GLU A 5 -48.90 1.79 73.98
CA GLU A 5 -48.98 2.03 72.55
C GLU A 5 -50.25 2.84 72.27
N TYR A 6 -50.12 3.96 71.55
CA TYR A 6 -50.84 4.37 70.33
C TYR A 6 -50.56 5.88 70.09
N PRO A 7 -50.35 6.35 68.84
CA PRO A 7 -50.97 5.82 67.63
C PRO A 7 -50.13 4.77 66.89
N GLY A 8 -50.53 3.50 67.06
CA GLY A 8 -50.90 2.49 66.06
C GLY A 8 -50.13 2.19 64.79
N TYR A 9 -49.14 2.97 64.38
CA TYR A 9 -48.44 2.69 63.14
C TYR A 9 -46.98 3.09 63.23
N ARG A 10 -46.10 2.23 62.70
CA ARG A 10 -44.71 2.52 62.44
C ARG A 10 -44.53 2.59 60.94
N CYS A 11 -43.97 3.69 60.45
CA CYS A 11 -43.60 3.79 59.06
C CYS A 11 -42.46 2.81 58.76
N GLY A 12 -42.61 2.08 57.66
CA GLY A 12 -41.55 1.24 57.13
C GLY A 12 -40.41 2.07 56.52
N PRO A 13 -39.38 1.41 55.97
CA PRO A 13 -38.34 2.10 55.20
C PRO A 13 -38.92 2.83 53.99
N CYS A 14 -38.23 3.87 53.52
CA CYS A 14 -38.61 4.56 52.30
C CYS A 14 -38.63 3.62 51.09
N PRO A 15 -39.50 3.88 50.09
CA PRO A 15 -39.51 3.11 48.84
C PRO A 15 -38.13 3.15 48.13
N PRO A 16 -37.81 2.15 47.28
CA PRO A 16 -36.59 2.16 46.49
C PRO A 16 -36.44 3.47 45.70
N GLY A 17 -35.24 4.06 45.72
CA GLY A 17 -34.95 5.35 45.09
C GLY A 17 -35.19 6.56 46.01
N PHE A 18 -35.71 6.35 47.23
CA PHE A 18 -35.89 7.41 48.20
C PHE A 18 -35.10 7.15 49.49
N GLN A 19 -34.65 8.23 50.12
CA GLN A 19 -33.97 8.22 51.41
C GLN A 19 -34.75 9.06 52.44
N GLY A 20 -34.72 8.65 53.69
CA GLY A 20 -35.43 9.35 54.76
C GLY A 20 -35.73 8.48 55.97
N ASN A 21 -36.60 8.99 56.84
CA ASN A 21 -36.97 8.36 58.11
C ASN A 21 -38.28 7.54 58.04
N GLY A 22 -38.79 7.28 56.83
CA GLY A 22 -40.03 6.53 56.60
C GLY A 22 -41.31 7.37 56.66
N THR A 23 -41.32 8.49 57.40
CA THR A 23 -42.43 9.47 57.40
C THR A 23 -42.21 10.58 56.37
N HIS A 24 -40.95 10.97 56.16
CA HIS A 24 -40.52 11.93 55.14
C HIS A 24 -39.44 11.27 54.28
N CYS A 25 -39.80 10.98 53.03
CA CYS A 25 -38.90 10.37 52.06
C CYS A 25 -38.61 11.40 50.96
N ALA A 26 -37.33 11.62 50.69
CA ALA A 26 -36.84 12.46 49.61
C ALA A 26 -36.15 11.59 48.55
N ASP A 27 -36.26 12.00 47.29
CA ASP A 27 -35.64 11.30 46.17
C ASP A 27 -34.11 11.27 46.33
N ILE A 28 -33.49 10.14 46.04
CA ILE A 28 -32.05 9.99 46.02
C ILE A 28 -31.56 10.52 44.69
N ASN A 29 -30.65 11.48 44.70
CA ASN A 29 -30.02 11.91 43.45
C ASN A 29 -28.90 10.94 43.06
N GLU A 30 -29.23 9.86 42.34
CA GLU A 30 -28.23 8.85 41.97
C GLU A 30 -27.15 9.40 41.03
N CYS A 31 -27.47 10.43 40.24
CA CYS A 31 -26.50 11.09 39.38
C CYS A 31 -25.37 11.74 40.18
N ALA A 32 -25.71 12.47 41.25
CA ALA A 32 -24.71 13.11 42.10
C ALA A 32 -23.94 12.11 42.98
N HIS A 33 -24.54 10.95 43.30
CA HIS A 33 -23.96 9.98 44.22
C HIS A 33 -23.11 8.90 43.56
N ALA A 34 -23.48 8.42 42.37
CA ALA A 34 -22.85 7.26 41.74
C ALA A 34 -22.16 7.56 40.40
N ASN A 35 -22.47 8.70 39.76
CA ASN A 35 -22.07 9.02 38.39
C ASN A 35 -22.21 7.80 37.45
N PRO A 36 -23.43 7.27 37.29
CA PRO A 36 -23.66 6.01 36.60
C PRO A 36 -23.45 6.09 35.08
N CYS A 37 -23.56 7.29 34.49
CA CYS A 37 -23.45 7.47 33.04
C CYS A 37 -22.00 7.56 32.56
N PHE A 38 -21.80 7.31 31.26
CA PHE A 38 -20.48 7.39 30.64
C PHE A 38 -19.98 8.84 30.63
N PRO A 39 -18.66 9.10 30.79
CA PRO A 39 -18.11 10.44 30.69
C PRO A 39 -18.47 11.11 29.35
N GLY A 40 -19.23 12.21 29.40
CA GLY A 40 -19.75 12.90 28.21
C GLY A 40 -21.23 12.63 27.92
N SER A 41 -21.83 11.58 28.51
CA SER A 41 -23.28 11.37 28.53
C SER A 41 -23.91 12.09 29.72
N LYS A 42 -25.06 12.75 29.50
CA LYS A 42 -25.78 13.41 30.58
C LYS A 42 -26.52 12.40 31.46
N CYS A 43 -26.41 12.58 32.78
CA CYS A 43 -27.22 11.87 33.75
C CYS A 43 -28.47 12.68 34.10
N ILE A 44 -29.64 12.04 34.07
CA ILE A 44 -30.92 12.65 34.42
C ILE A 44 -31.45 11.95 35.67
N ASN A 45 -31.55 12.70 36.76
CA ASN A 45 -32.21 12.25 37.97
C ASN A 45 -33.74 12.23 37.77
N THR A 46 -34.40 11.16 38.19
CA THR A 46 -35.84 10.96 38.09
C THR A 46 -36.41 10.60 39.46
N ALA A 47 -37.70 10.80 39.69
CA ALA A 47 -38.33 10.40 40.94
C ALA A 47 -39.43 9.36 40.64
N PRO A 48 -39.17 8.04 40.81
CA PRO A 48 -37.95 7.41 41.35
C PRO A 48 -36.84 7.14 40.31
N GLY A 49 -35.58 7.21 40.75
CA GLY A 49 -34.42 6.61 40.07
C GLY A 49 -33.58 7.54 39.19
N PHE A 50 -32.88 6.99 38.21
CA PHE A 50 -32.14 7.77 37.22
C PHE A 50 -32.24 7.17 35.83
N ARG A 51 -31.92 7.98 34.82
CA ARG A 51 -31.61 7.50 33.46
C ARG A 51 -30.42 8.23 32.88
N CYS A 52 -29.65 7.51 32.08
CA CYS A 52 -28.59 8.10 31.26
C CYS A 52 -29.11 8.45 29.88
N GLU A 53 -28.60 9.55 29.32
CA GLU A 53 -28.75 9.82 27.90
C GLU A 53 -27.91 8.81 27.06
N PRO A 54 -28.17 8.71 25.75
CA PRO A 54 -27.39 7.88 24.85
C PRO A 54 -25.90 8.22 24.89
N CYS A 55 -25.06 7.27 24.44
CA CYS A 55 -23.63 7.51 24.31
C CYS A 55 -23.34 8.75 23.45
N PRO A 56 -22.22 9.45 23.69
CA PRO A 56 -21.83 10.59 22.87
C PRO A 56 -21.66 10.19 21.41
N ARG A 57 -21.67 11.18 20.50
CA ARG A 57 -21.38 10.93 19.08
C ARG A 57 -20.01 10.23 18.94
N GLY A 58 -19.93 9.25 18.04
CA GLY A 58 -18.75 8.40 17.87
C GLY A 58 -18.69 7.20 18.82
N TYR A 59 -19.66 7.03 19.71
CA TYR A 59 -19.73 5.88 20.61
C TYR A 59 -21.06 5.14 20.50
N LYS A 60 -21.03 3.83 20.70
CA LYS A 60 -22.20 2.96 20.80
C LYS A 60 -22.25 2.28 22.17
N GLY A 61 -23.46 2.05 22.68
CA GLY A 61 -23.64 1.42 23.97
C GLY A 61 -25.09 1.39 24.38
N ASN A 62 -25.37 0.63 25.44
CA ASN A 62 -26.73 0.48 25.93
C ASN A 62 -27.16 1.70 26.74
N LEU A 63 -28.45 2.03 26.66
CA LEU A 63 -29.06 2.98 27.56
C LEU A 63 -29.27 2.33 28.92
N ILE A 64 -28.89 3.03 30.00
CA ILE A 64 -29.11 2.53 31.36
C ILE A 64 -30.10 3.41 32.11
N SER A 65 -30.93 2.78 32.90
CA SER A 65 -31.85 3.42 33.85
C SER A 65 -32.11 2.44 34.98
N GLY A 66 -32.36 2.97 36.17
CA GLY A 66 -32.66 2.13 37.33
C GLY A 66 -33.00 2.97 38.55
N VAL A 67 -33.23 2.30 39.65
CA VAL A 67 -33.72 2.92 40.89
C VAL A 67 -32.78 2.59 42.04
N GLY A 68 -32.37 3.61 42.80
CA GLY A 68 -31.54 3.46 43.98
C GLY A 68 -30.03 3.56 43.72
N ALA A 69 -29.32 4.10 44.72
CA ALA A 69 -27.89 4.38 44.63
C ALA A 69 -27.02 3.11 44.44
N ASP A 70 -27.39 1.99 45.05
CA ASP A 70 -26.65 0.73 44.93
C ASP A 70 -26.69 0.19 43.50
N TYR A 71 -27.85 0.27 42.85
CA TYR A 71 -27.99 -0.10 41.45
C TYR A 71 -27.20 0.84 40.54
N ALA A 72 -27.28 2.15 40.76
CA ALA A 72 -26.51 3.14 40.01
C ALA A 72 -24.99 2.94 40.13
N LYS A 73 -24.51 2.46 41.28
CA LYS A 73 -23.09 2.16 41.50
C LYS A 73 -22.64 0.88 40.79
N ALA A 74 -23.50 -0.14 40.75
CA ALA A 74 -23.22 -1.43 40.14
C ALA A 74 -23.41 -1.46 38.62
N SER A 75 -24.36 -0.70 38.09
CA SER A 75 -24.75 -0.72 36.68
C SER A 75 -24.38 0.59 35.98
N LYS A 76 -23.09 0.75 35.67
CA LYS A 76 -22.57 1.90 34.92
C LYS A 76 -22.76 1.76 33.41
N GLN A 77 -22.98 2.87 32.74
CA GLN A 77 -23.12 2.92 31.29
C GLN A 77 -21.76 2.65 30.65
N VAL A 78 -21.72 1.68 29.73
CA VAL A 78 -20.54 1.35 28.95
C VAL A 78 -20.78 1.80 27.52
N CYS A 79 -19.93 2.73 27.06
CA CYS A 79 -19.91 3.19 25.69
C CYS A 79 -18.58 2.74 25.06
N THR A 80 -18.67 2.06 23.92
CA THR A 80 -17.52 1.65 23.12
C THR A 80 -17.43 2.50 21.87
N ASP A 81 -16.21 2.73 21.45
CA ASP A 81 -15.91 3.48 20.24
C ASP A 81 -16.57 2.84 19.01
N ILE A 82 -17.10 3.66 18.11
CA ILE A 82 -17.58 3.22 16.81
C ILE A 82 -16.38 3.29 15.88
N ASP A 83 -16.00 2.15 15.30
CA ASP A 83 -14.99 2.14 14.24
C ASP A 83 -15.66 2.54 12.92
N GLU A 84 -15.62 3.84 12.60
CA GLU A 84 -16.23 4.33 11.36
C GLU A 84 -15.47 3.85 10.12
N CYS A 85 -14.20 3.49 10.22
CA CYS A 85 -13.43 2.99 9.08
C CYS A 85 -13.88 1.60 8.62
N ASN A 86 -14.53 0.83 9.50
CA ASN A 86 -15.05 -0.50 9.23
C ASN A 86 -16.57 -0.53 8.97
N ASP A 87 -17.14 0.60 8.54
CA ASP A 87 -18.56 0.75 8.20
C ASP A 87 -18.95 0.19 6.82
N GLY A 88 -17.97 -0.26 6.03
CA GLY A 88 -18.15 -0.72 4.64
C GLY A 88 -18.05 0.39 3.58
N ASN A 89 -17.88 1.65 4.00
CA ASN A 89 -17.70 2.83 3.16
C ASN A 89 -16.42 3.61 3.52
N ASN A 90 -15.45 2.97 4.18
CA ASN A 90 -14.16 3.57 4.58
C ASN A 90 -14.35 4.85 5.43
N GLY A 91 -15.39 4.89 6.28
CA GLY A 91 -15.75 6.09 7.05
C GLY A 91 -16.21 7.27 6.18
N GLY A 92 -16.49 7.07 4.89
CA GLY A 92 -16.75 8.15 3.94
C GLY A 92 -15.49 8.87 3.44
N CYS A 93 -14.30 8.36 3.77
CA CYS A 93 -13.05 8.80 3.13
C CYS A 93 -13.01 8.33 1.67
N ASP A 94 -12.19 8.98 0.85
CA ASP A 94 -11.94 8.51 -0.52
C ASP A 94 -11.55 7.01 -0.51
N PRO A 95 -12.10 6.16 -1.41
CA PRO A 95 -11.86 4.72 -1.40
C PRO A 95 -10.38 4.33 -1.47
N ASN A 96 -9.57 5.15 -2.12
CA ASN A 96 -8.12 4.97 -2.27
C ASN A 96 -7.32 5.77 -1.26
N SER A 97 -7.94 6.20 -0.15
CA SER A 97 -7.27 6.86 0.97
C SER A 97 -7.32 6.02 2.25
N VAL A 98 -6.40 6.32 3.17
CA VAL A 98 -6.28 5.59 4.44
C VAL A 98 -7.24 6.18 5.47
N CYS A 99 -8.23 5.43 5.92
CA CYS A 99 -9.02 5.80 7.09
C CYS A 99 -8.30 5.36 8.37
N THR A 100 -8.22 6.25 9.37
CA THR A 100 -7.68 5.94 10.70
C THR A 100 -8.75 6.19 11.75
N ASN A 101 -9.20 5.12 12.41
CA ASN A 101 -10.13 5.22 13.52
C ASN A 101 -9.46 5.84 14.75
N THR A 102 -10.17 6.70 15.47
CA THR A 102 -9.71 7.37 16.69
C THR A 102 -10.80 7.32 17.75
N MET A 103 -10.46 7.51 19.02
CA MET A 103 -11.51 7.47 20.05
C MET A 103 -12.53 8.61 19.86
N GLY A 104 -13.78 8.25 19.60
CA GLY A 104 -14.92 9.13 19.39
C GLY A 104 -15.01 9.74 17.98
N SER A 105 -14.14 9.35 17.04
CA SER A 105 -14.12 9.89 15.69
C SER A 105 -13.19 9.12 14.75
N TYR A 106 -13.01 9.58 13.53
CA TYR A 106 -12.04 9.05 12.59
C TYR A 106 -11.41 10.19 11.79
N LYS A 107 -10.30 9.89 11.12
CA LYS A 107 -9.68 10.82 10.18
C LYS A 107 -9.34 10.15 8.87
N CYS A 108 -9.62 10.86 7.79
CA CYS A 108 -9.17 10.50 6.47
C CYS A 108 -7.72 10.98 6.27
N GLY A 109 -6.84 10.04 6.00
CA GLY A 109 -5.42 10.25 5.80
C GLY A 109 -5.05 10.50 4.34
N PRO A 110 -3.76 10.35 4.00
CA PRO A 110 -3.29 10.47 2.63
C PRO A 110 -3.84 9.35 1.74
N CYS A 111 -3.66 9.53 0.43
CA CYS A 111 -3.89 8.46 -0.53
C CYS A 111 -3.00 7.25 -0.21
N LYS A 112 -3.52 6.05 -0.48
CA LYS A 112 -2.79 4.78 -0.39
C LYS A 112 -1.60 4.80 -1.36
N ALA A 113 -0.64 3.91 -1.12
CA ALA A 113 0.50 3.75 -2.03
C ALA A 113 0.02 3.50 -3.47
N GLY A 114 0.64 4.17 -4.43
CA GLY A 114 0.23 4.13 -5.84
C GLY A 114 -0.85 5.14 -6.23
N PHE A 115 -1.29 6.00 -5.31
CA PHE A 115 -2.28 7.06 -5.57
C PHE A 115 -1.77 8.43 -5.12
N LEU A 116 -2.13 9.47 -5.88
CA LEU A 116 -1.89 10.89 -5.60
C LEU A 116 -3.21 11.64 -5.54
N GLY A 117 -3.26 12.69 -4.73
CA GLY A 117 -4.43 13.54 -4.58
C GLY A 117 -4.76 13.82 -3.13
N ASN A 118 -6.03 14.07 -2.85
CA ASN A 118 -6.54 14.37 -1.52
C ASN A 118 -8.03 14.02 -1.42
N GLN A 119 -8.63 14.24 -0.26
CA GLN A 119 -10.05 13.93 -0.02
C GLN A 119 -11.03 14.78 -0.86
N THR A 120 -10.61 15.93 -1.38
CA THR A 120 -11.46 16.87 -2.12
C THR A 120 -11.47 16.58 -3.62
N VAL A 121 -10.29 16.32 -4.20
CA VAL A 121 -10.11 15.98 -5.62
C VAL A 121 -10.30 14.48 -5.86
N GLY A 122 -10.12 13.68 -4.82
CA GLY A 122 -10.04 12.24 -4.88
C GLY A 122 -8.61 11.74 -5.05
N CYS A 123 -8.40 10.46 -4.78
CA CYS A 123 -7.11 9.80 -4.95
C CYS A 123 -7.06 9.09 -6.31
N ALA A 124 -6.27 9.63 -7.23
CA ALA A 124 -6.05 9.08 -8.57
C ALA A 124 -4.74 8.29 -8.65
N PRO A 125 -4.62 7.28 -9.55
CA PRO A 125 -3.38 6.52 -9.70
C PRO A 125 -2.17 7.40 -10.01
N LEU A 126 -1.04 7.16 -9.34
CA LEU A 126 0.24 7.86 -9.51
C LEU A 126 0.81 7.66 -10.93
N LYS A 127 0.65 6.45 -11.45
CA LYS A 127 1.04 6.07 -12.81
C LYS A 127 -0.21 5.58 -13.54
N SER A 128 -0.39 5.98 -14.78
CA SER A 128 -1.51 5.52 -15.61
C SER A 128 -1.17 5.61 -17.08
N CYS A 129 -1.47 4.55 -17.84
CA CYS A 129 -1.39 4.58 -19.30
C CYS A 129 -2.55 5.39 -19.94
N SER A 130 -3.62 5.66 -19.20
CA SER A 130 -4.81 6.35 -19.71
C SER A 130 -4.69 7.88 -19.70
N SER A 131 -3.73 8.42 -18.96
CA SER A 131 -3.54 9.86 -18.80
C SER A 131 -2.11 10.23 -19.20
N PRO A 132 -1.91 11.09 -20.22
CA PRO A 132 -0.57 11.50 -20.65
C PRO A 132 0.27 12.13 -19.54
N THR A 133 -0.36 12.84 -18.59
CA THR A 133 0.33 13.49 -17.48
C THR A 133 0.84 12.53 -16.41
N HIS A 134 0.36 11.28 -16.41
CA HIS A 134 0.72 10.25 -15.44
C HIS A 134 1.35 9.02 -16.13
N ASN A 135 1.63 9.10 -17.43
CA ASN A 135 2.30 8.02 -18.15
C ASN A 135 3.81 8.09 -17.82
N PRO A 136 4.37 7.04 -17.18
CA PRO A 136 5.79 7.03 -16.80
C PRO A 136 6.74 6.72 -17.97
N CYS A 137 6.22 6.26 -19.12
CA CYS A 137 7.03 5.78 -20.22
C CYS A 137 7.57 6.91 -21.12
N ASP A 138 8.62 6.61 -21.87
CA ASP A 138 9.17 7.51 -22.89
C ASP A 138 8.11 7.82 -23.97
N ILE A 139 8.23 8.96 -24.66
CA ILE A 139 7.36 9.30 -25.80
C ILE A 139 7.46 8.28 -26.94
N ASN A 140 8.61 7.60 -27.06
CA ASN A 140 8.84 6.51 -27.99
C ASN A 140 8.67 5.13 -27.35
N GLY A 141 8.09 5.06 -26.16
CA GLY A 141 7.65 3.83 -25.51
C GLY A 141 6.13 3.71 -25.50
N TYR A 142 5.64 2.50 -25.26
CA TYR A 142 4.24 2.21 -24.99
C TYR A 142 4.08 1.66 -23.57
N CYS A 143 2.98 2.09 -22.95
CA CYS A 143 2.65 1.78 -21.56
C CYS A 143 1.75 0.54 -21.50
N MET A 144 2.09 -0.42 -20.64
CA MET A 144 1.38 -1.68 -20.46
C MET A 144 1.00 -1.90 -18.99
N PHE A 145 -0.13 -2.56 -18.78
CA PHE A 145 -0.53 -3.05 -17.45
C PHE A 145 -0.10 -4.50 -17.27
N GLU A 146 0.63 -4.76 -16.20
CA GLU A 146 1.00 -6.11 -15.80
C GLU A 146 -0.12 -6.80 -15.03
N ARG A 147 -0.04 -8.13 -14.93
CA ARG A 147 -1.08 -8.94 -14.26
C ARG A 147 -1.19 -8.67 -12.76
N ASN A 148 -0.14 -8.13 -12.14
CA ASN A 148 -0.11 -7.73 -10.74
C ASN A 148 -0.67 -6.31 -10.50
N GLY A 149 -1.08 -5.61 -11.57
CA GLY A 149 -1.55 -4.22 -11.50
C GLY A 149 -0.44 -3.17 -11.61
N ASP A 150 0.82 -3.57 -11.77
CA ASP A 150 1.92 -2.65 -12.04
C ASP A 150 1.88 -2.15 -13.49
N ILE A 151 2.58 -1.04 -13.73
CA ILE A 151 2.75 -0.46 -15.06
C ILE A 151 4.19 -0.68 -15.50
N SER A 152 4.35 -1.31 -16.65
CA SER A 152 5.62 -1.46 -17.35
C SER A 152 5.62 -0.70 -18.67
N CYS A 153 6.83 -0.37 -19.10
CA CYS A 153 7.08 0.37 -20.32
C CYS A 153 7.93 -0.49 -21.24
N ALA A 154 7.67 -0.44 -22.54
CA ALA A 154 8.51 -1.03 -23.56
C ALA A 154 8.69 -0.05 -24.70
N CYS A 155 9.87 -0.02 -25.32
CA CYS A 155 10.13 0.84 -26.46
C CYS A 155 9.33 0.39 -27.70
N ASN A 156 8.91 1.34 -28.52
CA ASN A 156 8.25 1.05 -29.80
C ASN A 156 9.24 0.39 -30.77
N VAL A 157 8.74 -0.31 -31.78
CA VAL A 157 9.58 -0.89 -32.85
C VAL A 157 10.43 0.21 -33.51
N GLY A 158 11.73 -0.03 -33.67
CA GLY A 158 12.72 0.99 -34.10
C GLY A 158 13.37 1.74 -32.95
N TRP A 159 13.08 1.34 -31.71
CA TRP A 159 13.64 1.92 -30.50
C TRP A 159 14.02 0.85 -29.49
N ALA A 160 15.11 1.09 -28.77
CA ALA A 160 15.63 0.24 -27.71
C ALA A 160 15.86 1.03 -26.42
N GLY A 161 15.88 0.33 -25.28
CA GLY A 161 15.97 0.93 -23.95
C GLY A 161 15.14 0.19 -22.92
N ASN A 162 15.00 0.80 -21.73
CA ASN A 162 14.20 0.24 -20.63
C ASN A 162 12.71 0.64 -20.68
N GLY A 163 12.27 1.26 -21.78
CA GLY A 163 10.90 1.75 -21.97
C GLY A 163 10.57 3.10 -21.30
N ASN A 164 11.27 3.46 -20.21
CA ASN A 164 11.19 4.81 -19.62
C ASN A 164 12.11 5.80 -20.33
N VAL A 165 13.17 5.27 -20.95
CA VAL A 165 14.09 5.98 -21.82
C VAL A 165 14.26 5.12 -23.07
N CYS A 166 13.99 5.68 -24.23
CA CYS A 166 14.10 4.97 -25.51
C CYS A 166 15.01 5.74 -26.47
N GLY A 167 15.96 5.03 -27.07
CA GLY A 167 16.87 5.49 -28.12
C GLY A 167 16.55 4.83 -29.45
N ARG A 168 17.13 5.35 -30.54
CA ARG A 168 16.99 4.71 -31.85
C ARG A 168 17.70 3.36 -31.84
N ASP A 169 17.07 2.41 -32.51
CA ASP A 169 17.57 1.07 -32.78
C ASP A 169 17.38 0.85 -34.29
N THR A 170 18.50 0.89 -35.03
CA THR A 170 18.48 0.90 -36.49
C THR A 170 18.20 -0.47 -37.08
N ASP A 171 18.65 -1.54 -36.44
CA ASP A 171 18.61 -2.90 -36.98
C ASP A 171 17.62 -3.84 -36.24
N LEU A 172 16.94 -3.31 -35.21
CA LEU A 172 15.81 -3.91 -34.49
C LEU A 172 16.20 -5.11 -33.63
N ASP A 173 17.38 -5.10 -33.06
CA ASP A 173 17.88 -6.19 -32.22
C ASP A 173 17.67 -5.96 -30.72
N GLY A 174 17.19 -4.77 -30.35
CA GLY A 174 16.89 -4.40 -28.97
C GLY A 174 18.03 -3.67 -28.25
N TYR A 175 19.13 -3.33 -28.93
CA TYR A 175 20.17 -2.45 -28.41
C TYR A 175 20.18 -1.10 -29.17
N PRO A 176 20.32 0.03 -28.45
CA PRO A 176 20.29 1.34 -29.07
C PRO A 176 21.61 1.65 -29.79
N ASP A 177 21.51 2.41 -30.88
CA ASP A 177 22.65 2.95 -31.65
C ASP A 177 23.68 3.70 -30.77
N GLU A 178 23.22 4.32 -29.69
CA GLU A 178 23.99 5.18 -28.78
C GLU A 178 23.62 4.86 -27.32
N PRO A 179 24.54 5.05 -26.37
CA PRO A 179 24.28 4.74 -24.96
C PRO A 179 23.21 5.67 -24.37
N LEU A 180 22.28 5.09 -23.60
CA LEU A 180 21.14 5.81 -23.02
C LEU A 180 21.32 6.09 -21.52
N PRO A 181 20.83 7.24 -21.01
CA PRO A 181 20.95 7.64 -19.61
C PRO A 181 19.92 6.93 -18.70
N CYS A 182 19.89 5.60 -18.73
CA CYS A 182 19.00 4.80 -17.90
C CYS A 182 19.51 4.71 -16.45
N ILE A 183 18.65 5.04 -15.48
CA ILE A 183 19.01 5.11 -14.05
C ILE A 183 19.20 3.71 -13.44
N ASP A 184 18.54 2.71 -14.01
CA ASP A 184 18.49 1.32 -13.55
C ASP A 184 19.61 0.44 -14.12
N ASN A 185 20.53 0.99 -14.90
CA ASN A 185 21.60 0.26 -15.59
C ASN A 185 21.09 -0.93 -16.43
N ASP A 186 19.91 -0.78 -17.05
CA ASP A 186 19.38 -1.82 -17.94
C ASP A 186 20.36 -2.13 -19.08
N LYS A 187 20.52 -3.41 -19.41
CA LYS A 187 21.43 -3.86 -20.46
C LYS A 187 21.05 -3.30 -21.85
N HIS A 188 19.76 -3.09 -22.10
CA HIS A 188 19.24 -2.54 -23.37
C HIS A 188 19.43 -1.02 -23.45
N CYS A 189 20.14 -0.41 -22.50
CA CYS A 189 20.58 0.98 -22.58
C CYS A 189 22.06 1.13 -22.94
N LYS A 190 22.78 0.00 -23.09
CA LYS A 190 24.14 -0.02 -23.60
C LYS A 190 24.13 0.18 -25.11
N GLN A 191 25.17 0.82 -25.63
CA GLN A 191 25.36 0.97 -27.06
C GLN A 191 25.50 -0.38 -27.75
N ASP A 192 24.87 -0.51 -28.91
CA ASP A 192 25.04 -1.64 -29.81
C ASP A 192 26.47 -1.66 -30.41
N ASN A 193 27.13 -2.81 -30.30
CA ASN A 193 28.46 -3.06 -30.86
C ASN A 193 28.42 -3.43 -32.36
N CYS A 194 27.24 -3.61 -32.97
CA CYS A 194 27.05 -3.87 -34.39
C CYS A 194 25.87 -3.15 -35.04
N ARG A 195 25.70 -1.85 -34.77
CA ARG A 195 24.66 -0.89 -35.25
C ARG A 195 23.77 -1.19 -36.49
N LEU A 196 24.30 -1.85 -37.51
CA LEU A 196 23.59 -2.13 -38.77
C LEU A 196 23.32 -3.62 -39.00
N THR A 197 23.76 -4.49 -38.09
CA THR A 197 23.72 -5.95 -38.22
C THR A 197 23.14 -6.55 -36.95
N PRO A 198 21.89 -7.04 -37.00
CA PRO A 198 21.20 -7.48 -35.80
C PRO A 198 21.97 -8.55 -35.04
N ASN A 199 22.35 -8.27 -33.79
CA ASN A 199 23.10 -9.19 -32.96
C ASN A 199 22.73 -9.07 -31.48
N SER A 200 21.43 -9.16 -31.17
CA SER A 200 20.81 -9.10 -29.82
C SER A 200 21.47 -9.85 -28.63
N GLY A 201 22.49 -10.69 -28.88
CA GLY A 201 23.35 -11.27 -27.84
C GLY A 201 24.52 -10.35 -27.42
N GLN A 202 24.90 -9.37 -28.25
CA GLN A 202 26.06 -8.49 -28.13
C GLN A 202 27.36 -9.24 -27.81
N GLU A 203 27.57 -10.42 -28.41
CA GLU A 203 28.83 -11.14 -28.29
C GLU A 203 29.98 -10.34 -28.91
N ASP A 204 31.13 -10.37 -28.24
CA ASP A 204 32.36 -9.61 -28.53
C ASP A 204 33.52 -10.39 -27.87
N ALA A 205 34.15 -11.28 -28.64
CA ALA A 205 35.07 -12.28 -28.11
C ALA A 205 36.42 -11.68 -27.69
N ASP A 206 36.90 -10.65 -28.39
CA ASP A 206 38.17 -9.98 -28.08
C ASP A 206 38.00 -8.70 -27.23
N ASN A 207 36.76 -8.24 -27.02
CA ASN A 207 36.37 -7.07 -26.23
C ASN A 207 36.93 -5.75 -26.77
N ASP A 208 37.07 -5.63 -28.10
CA ASP A 208 37.51 -4.39 -28.74
C ASP A 208 36.37 -3.36 -28.93
N GLY A 209 35.11 -3.78 -28.69
CA GLY A 209 33.90 -2.99 -28.79
C GLY A 209 33.17 -3.10 -30.13
N ILE A 210 33.65 -3.94 -31.05
CA ILE A 210 33.00 -4.36 -32.28
C ILE A 210 32.44 -5.76 -32.02
N GLY A 211 31.17 -5.99 -32.33
CA GLY A 211 30.58 -7.32 -32.07
C GLY A 211 31.04 -8.37 -33.07
N ASP A 212 31.08 -9.64 -32.65
CA ASP A 212 31.51 -10.80 -33.46
C ASP A 212 30.82 -10.89 -34.83
N GLN A 213 29.59 -10.35 -34.92
CA GLN A 213 28.75 -10.42 -36.10
C GLN A 213 29.11 -9.39 -37.18
N CYS A 214 29.73 -8.27 -36.80
CA CYS A 214 30.17 -7.20 -37.69
C CYS A 214 31.70 -7.00 -37.68
N ASP A 215 32.43 -7.78 -36.89
CA ASP A 215 33.88 -7.85 -36.91
C ASP A 215 34.41 -8.72 -38.08
N ASP A 216 35.49 -8.25 -38.71
CA ASP A 216 36.25 -8.98 -39.73
C ASP A 216 37.23 -10.01 -39.11
N ASP A 217 37.61 -9.84 -37.84
CA ASP A 217 38.58 -10.63 -37.07
C ASP A 217 38.12 -10.74 -35.60
N ALA A 218 37.11 -11.58 -35.35
CA ALA A 218 36.31 -11.54 -34.12
C ALA A 218 37.08 -11.94 -32.85
N ASP A 219 38.21 -12.61 -32.98
CA ASP A 219 39.06 -12.97 -31.84
C ASP A 219 40.36 -12.14 -31.74
N GLY A 220 40.56 -11.21 -32.67
CA GLY A 220 41.67 -10.26 -32.66
C GLY A 220 43.06 -10.91 -32.80
N ASP A 221 43.15 -12.11 -33.39
CA ASP A 221 44.42 -12.81 -33.56
C ASP A 221 45.20 -12.35 -34.82
N GLY A 222 44.58 -11.56 -35.68
CA GLY A 222 45.14 -11.00 -36.90
C GLY A 222 44.85 -11.82 -38.16
N ILE A 223 44.06 -12.89 -38.04
CA ILE A 223 43.61 -13.74 -39.15
C ILE A 223 42.12 -13.49 -39.36
N LYS A 224 41.75 -13.07 -40.57
CA LYS A 224 40.35 -12.75 -40.85
C LYS A 224 39.45 -13.97 -40.62
N ASN A 225 38.24 -13.72 -40.16
CA ASN A 225 37.17 -14.69 -39.93
C ASN A 225 36.94 -15.69 -41.10
N VAL A 226 37.21 -15.28 -42.34
CA VAL A 226 37.05 -16.12 -43.54
C VAL A 226 38.24 -17.06 -43.83
N GLU A 227 39.40 -16.76 -43.25
CA GLU A 227 40.65 -17.53 -43.36
C GLU A 227 40.97 -18.30 -42.08
N ASP A 228 40.29 -17.98 -40.98
CA ASP A 228 40.51 -18.52 -39.66
C ASP A 228 39.70 -19.81 -39.39
N ASN A 229 40.39 -20.85 -38.95
CA ASN A 229 39.82 -22.14 -38.55
C ASN A 229 39.30 -22.18 -37.09
N CYS A 230 39.46 -21.10 -36.31
CA CYS A 230 38.95 -20.95 -34.94
C CYS A 230 38.36 -19.56 -34.65
N ARG A 231 37.52 -19.02 -35.54
CA ARG A 231 36.87 -17.68 -35.52
C ARG A 231 36.68 -16.91 -34.20
N LEU A 232 36.41 -17.57 -33.08
CA LEU A 232 36.10 -16.96 -31.77
C LEU A 232 37.16 -17.26 -30.70
N LEU A 233 38.31 -17.82 -31.06
CA LEU A 233 39.35 -18.26 -30.14
C LEU A 233 40.75 -18.07 -30.76
N PRO A 234 41.57 -17.16 -30.19
CA PRO A 234 42.83 -16.76 -30.81
C PRO A 234 43.80 -17.92 -31.06
N ASN A 235 44.22 -18.11 -32.32
CA ASN A 235 45.14 -19.16 -32.74
C ASN A 235 45.97 -18.80 -33.99
N LYS A 236 46.91 -17.86 -33.81
CA LYS A 236 47.83 -17.37 -34.86
C LYS A 236 48.60 -18.45 -35.66
N ASP A 237 48.73 -19.67 -35.13
CA ASP A 237 49.42 -20.78 -35.79
C ASP A 237 48.53 -21.59 -36.74
N GLN A 238 47.20 -21.41 -36.68
CA GLN A 238 46.19 -22.12 -37.48
C GLN A 238 46.39 -23.63 -37.51
N GLN A 239 46.94 -24.21 -36.44
CA GLN A 239 47.24 -25.64 -36.40
C GLN A 239 45.95 -26.46 -36.53
N ASN A 240 45.93 -27.41 -37.45
CA ASN A 240 44.78 -28.30 -37.70
C ASN A 240 45.28 -29.72 -38.01
N SER A 241 45.35 -30.56 -36.98
CA SER A 241 46.05 -31.84 -37.03
C SER A 241 45.27 -32.95 -37.75
N ASP A 242 43.93 -32.91 -37.73
CA ASP A 242 43.05 -33.90 -38.36
C ASP A 242 42.38 -33.40 -39.64
N THR A 243 42.72 -32.17 -40.07
CA THR A 243 42.38 -31.58 -41.38
C THR A 243 40.88 -31.41 -41.63
N ASP A 244 40.09 -31.23 -40.57
CA ASP A 244 38.69 -30.86 -40.71
C ASP A 244 38.49 -29.34 -40.75
N SER A 245 37.26 -28.86 -40.58
CA SER A 245 36.96 -27.43 -40.66
C SER A 245 37.31 -26.63 -39.39
N PHE A 246 37.76 -27.29 -38.30
CA PHE A 246 37.99 -26.66 -37.00
C PHE A 246 39.45 -26.85 -36.55
N GLY A 247 40.13 -25.75 -36.20
CA GLY A 247 41.50 -25.82 -35.71
C GLY A 247 41.64 -26.52 -34.35
N ASP A 248 42.88 -26.87 -34.04
CA ASP A 248 43.23 -27.56 -32.79
C ASP A 248 42.92 -26.72 -31.55
N ALA A 249 42.89 -25.39 -31.67
CA ALA A 249 42.58 -24.48 -30.56
C ALA A 249 41.13 -24.64 -30.08
N TRP A 250 40.16 -24.71 -31.01
CA TRP A 250 38.74 -24.92 -30.69
C TRP A 250 38.50 -26.18 -29.85
N ARG A 251 39.31 -27.24 -30.04
CA ARG A 251 39.18 -28.52 -29.31
C ARG A 251 39.75 -28.51 -27.90
N ARG A 252 40.46 -27.45 -27.50
CA ARG A 252 41.10 -27.34 -26.19
C ARG A 252 40.23 -26.63 -25.15
N MET A 253 39.03 -26.20 -25.54
CA MET A 253 37.97 -25.67 -24.67
C MET A 253 37.11 -26.80 -24.08
#